data_AF-A0AAD7L468-F1
#
_entry.id   AF-A0AAD7L468-F1
#
_cell.length_a   1.000
_cell.length_b   1.000
_cell.length_c   1.000
_cell.angle_alpha   90.00
_cell.angle_beta   90.00
_cell.angle_gamma   90.00
#
_symmetry.space_group_name_H-M   'P 1'
#
loop_
_entity.id
_entity.type
_entity.pdbx_description
1 polymer ?
#
loop_
_entity_poly.entity_id
_entity_poly.type
_entity_poly.pdbx_seq_one_letter_code
_entity_poly.pdbx_strand_id
1 'polypeptide(L)'
;MNSINNEVAGSECLKWLDDQSHDSVLFVCFGSGGTLSSDQINELALGLETSEQRFLWVTRSPNDKVANASYFSAQSQEDPLEFLPQGFVERTKGRGIVVPSWAPQAQILSHSSTGGFLTHCGWNSILESVVNGVPFIAWPLYAEQKMNAVMLTQDLKVALRPNTNENGLVERGEIAKIVKDLMEGDEGKKIRYRMKDLKEAAARVLSENGSSTKVISEFALKLNNKNM
;
A
#
# COMPACT_ATOMS: atom_id res chain seq x y z
N MET A 1 5.47 -19.68 16.96
CA MET A 1 6.38 -18.58 17.35
C MET A 1 6.25 -17.35 16.44
N ASN A 2 5.90 -17.47 15.16
CA ASN A 2 5.76 -16.31 14.25
C ASN A 2 4.57 -15.36 14.53
N SER A 3 3.44 -15.84 15.08
CA SER A 3 2.28 -14.95 15.32
C SER A 3 2.52 -13.90 16.41
N ILE A 4 3.26 -14.24 17.47
CA ILE A 4 3.52 -13.32 18.58
C ILE A 4 4.46 -12.19 18.13
N ASN A 5 5.50 -12.50 17.34
CA ASN A 5 6.41 -11.49 16.80
C ASN A 5 5.70 -10.56 15.80
N ASN A 6 4.76 -11.09 15.00
CA ASN A 6 3.96 -10.28 14.07
C ASN A 6 2.94 -9.39 14.79
N GLU A 7 2.34 -9.84 15.90
CA GLU A 7 1.46 -9.02 16.74
C GLU A 7 2.22 -7.89 17.44
N VAL A 8 3.43 -8.16 17.94
CA VAL A 8 4.30 -7.15 18.57
C VAL A 8 4.74 -6.10 17.55
N ALA A 9 5.23 -6.51 16.38
CA ALA A 9 5.61 -5.58 15.31
C ALA A 9 4.41 -4.75 14.79
N GLY A 10 3.24 -5.38 14.68
CA GLY A 10 1.98 -4.70 14.33
C GLY A 10 1.58 -3.64 15.37
N SER A 11 1.75 -3.94 16.66
CA SER A 11 1.50 -3.00 17.77
C SER A 11 2.50 -1.84 17.76
N GLU A 12 3.77 -2.08 17.46
CA GLU A 12 4.81 -1.05 17.41
C GLU A 12 4.63 -0.07 16.26
N CYS A 13 4.26 -0.54 15.06
CA CYS A 13 4.08 0.35 13.92
C CYS A 13 2.86 1.27 14.08
N LEU A 14 1.79 0.81 14.75
CA LEU A 14 0.63 1.65 15.07
C LEU A 14 0.99 2.73 16.09
N LYS A 15 1.74 2.40 17.15
CA LYS A 15 2.24 3.40 18.10
C LYS A 15 3.13 4.45 17.43
N TRP A 16 3.97 4.02 16.50
CA TRP A 16 4.78 4.95 15.73
C TRP A 16 3.92 5.91 14.89
N LEU A 17 2.80 5.44 14.33
CA LEU A 17 1.84 6.26 13.60
C LEU A 17 1.12 7.27 14.50
N ASP A 18 0.82 6.92 15.76
CA ASP A 18 0.18 7.81 16.75
C ASP A 18 1.01 9.10 16.96
N ASP A 19 2.34 9.01 16.86
CA ASP A 19 3.27 10.13 17.04
C ASP A 19 3.43 11.00 15.77
N GLN A 20 2.80 10.63 14.65
CA GLN A 20 2.91 11.36 13.39
C GLN A 20 1.74 12.34 13.19
N SER A 21 1.98 13.40 12.41
CA SER A 21 0.93 14.33 12.01
C SER A 21 -0.09 13.68 11.08
N HIS A 22 -1.29 14.24 11.05
CA HIS A 22 -2.36 13.81 10.12
C HIS A 22 -1.86 13.82 8.67
N ASP A 23 -2.28 12.82 7.88
CA ASP A 23 -2.01 12.76 6.44
C ASP A 23 -0.52 12.83 6.02
N SER A 24 0.41 12.55 6.94
CA SER A 24 1.84 12.80 6.77
C SER A 24 2.68 11.57 6.42
N VAL A 25 2.13 10.36 6.57
CA VAL A 25 2.85 9.09 6.38
C VAL A 25 2.44 8.41 5.08
N LEU A 26 3.42 8.04 4.27
CA LEU A 26 3.25 7.10 3.16
C LEU A 26 3.34 5.66 3.67
N PHE A 27 2.26 4.90 3.55
CA PHE A 27 2.29 3.46 3.74
C PHE A 27 2.81 2.77 2.47
N VAL A 28 3.76 1.85 2.60
CA VAL A 28 4.38 1.12 1.48
C VAL A 28 4.22 -0.38 1.72
N CYS A 29 3.42 -1.06 0.88
CA CYS A 29 3.17 -2.49 1.01
C CYS A 29 2.80 -3.17 -0.31
N PHE A 30 3.51 -4.25 -0.65
CA PHE A 30 3.29 -5.05 -1.86
C PHE A 30 2.47 -6.33 -1.58
N GLY A 31 1.77 -6.37 -0.45
CA GLY A 31 0.92 -7.49 -0.05
C GLY A 31 1.70 -8.72 0.44
N SER A 32 1.01 -9.84 0.52
CA SER A 32 1.61 -11.10 0.99
C SER A 32 2.46 -11.80 -0.08
N GLY A 33 2.11 -11.61 -1.35
CA GLY A 33 2.75 -12.23 -2.51
C GLY A 33 3.85 -11.41 -3.17
N GLY A 34 3.77 -10.08 -3.09
CA GLY A 34 4.64 -9.19 -3.84
C GLY A 34 6.08 -9.24 -3.35
N THR A 35 7.00 -9.46 -4.29
CA THR A 35 8.44 -9.40 -4.08
C THR A 35 9.08 -8.49 -5.12
N LEU A 36 10.12 -7.77 -4.71
CA LEU A 36 10.94 -6.93 -5.58
C LEU A 36 12.33 -7.56 -5.69
N SER A 37 13.03 -7.31 -6.79
CA SER A 37 14.46 -7.63 -6.91
C SER A 37 15.30 -6.80 -5.93
N SER A 38 16.49 -7.27 -5.59
CA SER A 38 17.42 -6.57 -4.69
C SER A 38 17.73 -5.15 -5.17
N ASP A 39 17.96 -4.96 -6.47
CA ASP A 39 18.21 -3.64 -7.07
C ASP A 39 17.03 -2.67 -6.88
N GLN A 40 15.82 -3.17 -7.09
CA GLN A 40 14.60 -2.37 -6.91
C GLN A 40 14.31 -2.03 -5.45
N ILE A 41 14.65 -2.92 -4.49
CA ILE A 41 14.60 -2.63 -3.05
C ILE A 41 15.58 -1.50 -2.71
N ASN A 42 16.79 -1.55 -3.25
CA ASN A 42 17.79 -0.50 -3.04
C ASN A 42 17.32 0.87 -3.58
N GLU A 43 16.80 0.91 -4.81
CA GLU A 43 16.24 2.15 -5.37
C GLU A 43 15.05 2.67 -4.55
N LEU A 44 14.16 1.78 -4.09
CA LEU A 44 13.03 2.16 -3.24
C LEU A 44 13.48 2.73 -1.89
N ALA A 45 14.41 2.08 -1.21
CA ALA A 45 14.97 2.57 0.06
C ALA A 45 15.57 3.97 -0.13
N LEU A 46 16.46 4.14 -1.10
CA LEU A 46 17.14 5.43 -1.32
C LEU A 46 16.19 6.51 -1.84
N GLY A 47 15.16 6.14 -2.59
CA GLY A 47 14.10 7.03 -3.03
C GLY A 47 13.23 7.52 -1.86
N LEU A 48 12.84 6.61 -0.96
CA LEU A 48 12.12 6.96 0.27
C LEU A 48 12.96 7.88 1.17
N GLU A 49 14.25 7.57 1.36
CA GLU A 49 15.19 8.43 2.10
C GLU A 49 15.26 9.84 1.49
N THR A 50 15.47 9.93 0.18
CA THR A 50 15.62 11.20 -0.58
C THR A 50 14.31 11.99 -0.68
N SER A 51 13.16 11.31 -0.55
CA SER A 51 11.85 11.98 -0.53
C SER A 51 11.66 12.87 0.70
N GLU A 52 12.42 12.61 1.77
CA GLU A 52 12.30 13.24 3.09
C GLU A 52 10.92 13.10 3.75
N GLN A 53 9.97 12.42 3.10
CA GLN A 53 8.64 12.14 3.62
C GLN A 53 8.68 11.07 4.70
N ARG A 54 7.65 11.06 5.55
CA ARG A 54 7.49 9.98 6.52
C ARG A 54 6.95 8.74 5.83
N PHE A 55 7.44 7.58 6.23
CA PHE A 55 6.99 6.32 5.64
C PHE A 55 6.89 5.17 6.64
N LEU A 56 5.94 4.28 6.41
CA LEU A 56 5.84 2.96 7.05
C LEU A 56 5.96 1.94 5.94
N TRP A 57 7.07 1.20 5.89
CA TRP A 57 7.33 0.24 4.83
C TRP A 57 7.32 -1.20 5.34
N VAL A 58 6.39 -2.00 4.81
CA VAL A 58 6.40 -3.46 5.00
C VAL A 58 7.33 -4.09 3.98
N THR A 59 8.46 -4.61 4.44
CA THR A 59 9.48 -5.22 3.59
C THR A 59 9.38 -6.74 3.60
N ARG A 60 9.85 -7.35 2.52
CA ARG A 60 10.01 -8.81 2.36
C ARG A 60 11.36 -9.07 1.71
N SER A 61 11.93 -10.23 1.97
CA SER A 61 13.18 -10.65 1.33
C SER A 61 13.05 -10.58 -0.21
N PRO A 62 14.08 -10.11 -0.91
CA PRO A 62 14.03 -9.91 -2.35
C PRO A 62 13.82 -11.23 -3.10
N ASN A 63 13.32 -11.10 -4.33
CA ASN A 63 13.38 -12.18 -5.30
C ASN A 63 13.70 -11.62 -6.68
N ASP A 64 14.87 -11.98 -7.22
CA ASP A 64 15.36 -11.42 -8.49
C ASP A 64 14.74 -12.07 -9.74
N LYS A 65 13.92 -13.11 -9.57
CA LYS A 65 13.36 -13.89 -10.69
C LYS A 65 11.84 -13.74 -10.85
N VAL A 66 11.12 -13.64 -9.74
CA VAL A 66 9.66 -13.76 -9.73
C VAL A 66 9.05 -12.73 -8.79
N ALA A 67 8.12 -11.93 -9.28
CA ALA A 67 7.49 -10.83 -8.53
C ALA A 67 6.36 -11.27 -7.56
N ASN A 68 5.97 -12.55 -7.60
CA ASN A 68 5.00 -13.16 -6.69
C ASN A 68 5.59 -14.33 -5.87
N ALA A 69 6.90 -14.33 -5.66
CA ALA A 69 7.64 -15.50 -5.20
C ALA A 69 7.26 -15.93 -3.77
N SER A 70 6.83 -15.01 -2.92
CA SER A 70 6.54 -15.31 -1.52
C SER A 70 5.33 -16.23 -1.30
N TYR A 71 4.50 -16.46 -2.32
CA TYR A 71 3.46 -17.51 -2.26
C TYR A 71 4.01 -18.93 -2.47
N PHE A 72 5.19 -19.06 -3.10
CA PHE A 72 5.73 -20.33 -3.56
C PHE A 72 7.03 -20.73 -2.85
N SER A 73 7.71 -19.79 -2.19
CA SER A 73 8.84 -20.08 -1.31
C SER A 73 8.37 -20.32 0.13
N ALA A 74 8.95 -21.33 0.80
CA ALA A 74 8.94 -21.34 2.26
C ALA A 74 9.49 -20.00 2.77
N GLN A 75 8.88 -19.41 3.81
CA GLN A 75 9.36 -18.14 4.38
C GLN A 75 10.87 -18.25 4.63
N SER A 76 11.66 -17.43 3.94
CA SER A 76 13.09 -17.31 4.20
C SER A 76 13.28 -16.92 5.67
N GLN A 77 14.22 -17.57 6.36
CA GLN A 77 14.56 -17.21 7.73
C GLN A 77 15.44 -15.95 7.83
N GLU A 78 15.89 -15.43 6.70
CA GLU A 78 16.71 -14.23 6.61
C GLU A 78 15.88 -12.98 6.92
N ASP A 79 16.44 -12.10 7.76
CA ASP A 79 15.80 -10.84 8.13
C ASP A 79 15.69 -9.94 6.90
N PRO A 80 14.48 -9.55 6.46
CA PRO A 80 14.28 -8.62 5.34
C PRO A 80 15.04 -7.29 5.47
N LEU A 81 15.44 -6.89 6.68
CA LEU A 81 16.22 -5.69 6.93
C LEU A 81 17.67 -5.80 6.44
N GLU A 82 18.22 -7.00 6.32
CA GLU A 82 19.60 -7.22 5.85
C GLU A 82 19.80 -6.85 4.38
N PHE A 83 18.71 -6.77 3.61
CA PHE A 83 18.74 -6.42 2.18
C PHE A 83 18.62 -4.91 1.93
N LEU A 84 18.52 -4.10 2.99
CA LEU A 84 18.45 -2.65 2.87
C LEU A 84 19.86 -2.07 2.72
N PRO A 85 20.00 -0.90 2.05
CA PRO A 85 21.28 -0.20 1.99
C PRO A 85 21.88 0.00 3.37
N GLN A 86 23.19 -0.22 3.51
CA GLN A 86 23.88 -0.09 4.79
C GLN A 86 23.58 1.26 5.46
N GLY A 87 23.16 1.23 6.73
CA GLY A 87 22.84 2.42 7.52
C GLY A 87 21.50 3.08 7.20
N PHE A 88 20.68 2.51 6.31
CA PHE A 88 19.39 3.09 5.90
C PHE A 88 18.46 3.30 7.10
N VAL A 89 18.29 2.28 7.94
CA VAL A 89 17.39 2.32 9.11
C VAL A 89 17.80 3.45 10.06
N GLU A 90 19.10 3.63 10.29
CA GLU A 90 19.66 4.69 11.13
C GLU A 90 19.44 6.07 10.52
N ARG A 91 19.70 6.24 9.21
CA ARG A 91 19.53 7.53 8.51
C ARG A 91 18.07 7.97 8.43
N THR A 92 17.14 7.01 8.34
CA THR A 92 15.70 7.30 8.31
C THR A 92 15.03 7.27 9.68
N LYS A 93 15.80 7.06 10.77
CA LYS A 93 15.25 7.00 12.11
C LYS A 93 14.46 8.28 12.45
N GLY A 94 13.24 8.10 12.94
CA GLY A 94 12.33 9.19 13.29
C GLY A 94 11.44 9.70 12.15
N ARG A 95 11.74 9.38 10.89
CA ARG A 95 10.86 9.66 9.74
C ARG A 95 10.33 8.39 9.07
N GLY A 96 11.08 7.30 9.13
CA GLY A 96 10.71 6.02 8.56
C GLY A 96 10.67 4.93 9.62
N ILE A 97 9.75 4.00 9.48
CA ILE A 97 9.78 2.70 10.15
C ILE A 97 9.66 1.59 9.10
N VAL A 98 10.50 0.56 9.25
CA VAL A 98 10.48 -0.62 8.39
C VAL A 98 9.97 -1.81 9.22
N VAL A 99 8.94 -2.47 8.72
CA VAL A 99 8.29 -3.60 9.39
C VAL A 99 8.54 -4.85 8.55
N PRO A 100 9.21 -5.89 9.09
CA PRO A 100 9.47 -7.10 8.34
C PRO A 100 8.20 -7.93 8.16
N SER A 101 8.01 -8.44 6.95
CA SER A 101 7.00 -9.43 6.52
C SER A 101 5.53 -9.00 6.58
N TRP A 102 5.03 -8.50 7.71
CA TRP A 102 3.60 -8.25 7.90
C TRP A 102 3.32 -7.06 8.80
N ALA A 103 2.26 -6.32 8.49
CA ALA A 103 1.71 -5.26 9.32
C ALA A 103 0.17 -5.24 9.19
N PRO A 104 -0.56 -4.69 10.18
CA PRO A 104 -2.02 -4.64 10.16
C PRO A 104 -2.54 -3.58 9.17
N GLN A 105 -2.51 -3.90 7.88
CA GLN A 105 -2.83 -2.98 6.78
C GLN A 105 -4.15 -2.24 6.97
N ALA A 106 -5.23 -2.93 7.37
CA ALA A 106 -6.53 -2.30 7.60
C ALA A 106 -6.47 -1.20 8.68
N GLN A 107 -5.74 -1.45 9.77
CA GLN A 107 -5.58 -0.47 10.86
C GLN A 107 -4.70 0.70 10.41
N ILE A 108 -3.60 0.43 9.71
CA ILE A 108 -2.70 1.46 9.15
C ILE A 108 -3.46 2.36 8.17
N LEU A 109 -4.22 1.80 7.23
CA LEU A 109 -4.99 2.58 6.26
C LEU A 109 -6.11 3.39 6.92
N SER A 110 -6.68 2.92 8.03
CA SER A 110 -7.66 3.69 8.80
C SER A 110 -7.04 4.75 9.71
N HIS A 111 -5.72 4.71 9.91
CA HIS A 111 -5.03 5.61 10.82
C HIS A 111 -4.95 7.02 10.25
N SER A 112 -5.23 8.02 11.10
CA SER A 112 -5.34 9.41 10.67
C SER A 112 -4.03 9.99 10.12
N SER A 113 -2.89 9.46 10.55
CA SER A 113 -1.56 9.86 10.06
C SER A 113 -1.22 9.35 8.66
N THR A 114 -1.94 8.35 8.15
CA THR A 114 -1.68 7.76 6.83
C THR A 114 -2.23 8.66 5.73
N GLY A 115 -1.34 9.28 4.96
CA GLY A 115 -1.68 10.21 3.88
C GLY A 115 -1.57 9.65 2.47
N GLY A 116 -0.97 8.48 2.30
CA GLY A 116 -0.83 7.84 0.99
C GLY A 116 -0.47 6.37 1.10
N PHE A 117 -0.70 5.63 0.02
CA PHE A 117 -0.43 4.20 -0.07
C PHE A 117 0.30 3.84 -1.37
N LEU A 118 1.57 3.47 -1.27
CA LEU A 118 2.30 2.80 -2.33
C LEU A 118 1.94 1.31 -2.31
N THR A 119 1.23 0.87 -3.33
CA THR A 119 0.59 -0.44 -3.37
C THR A 119 0.85 -1.20 -4.66
N HIS A 120 0.86 -2.52 -4.56
CA HIS A 120 0.86 -3.45 -5.68
C HIS A 120 -0.47 -3.50 -6.46
N CYS A 121 -1.49 -2.74 -6.06
CA CYS A 121 -2.79 -2.66 -6.74
C CYS A 121 -3.60 -3.97 -6.75
N GLY A 122 -3.40 -4.85 -5.76
CA GLY A 122 -4.32 -5.96 -5.52
C GLY A 122 -5.70 -5.45 -5.11
N TRP A 123 -6.77 -6.08 -5.62
CA TRP A 123 -8.14 -5.54 -5.47
C TRP A 123 -8.57 -5.33 -4.02
N ASN A 124 -8.22 -6.23 -3.10
CA ASN A 124 -8.53 -6.08 -1.68
C ASN A 124 -7.84 -4.84 -1.08
N SER A 125 -6.53 -4.65 -1.35
CA SER A 125 -5.79 -3.46 -0.92
C SER A 125 -6.38 -2.17 -1.47
N ILE A 126 -6.88 -2.20 -2.71
CA ILE A 126 -7.57 -1.06 -3.32
C ILE A 126 -8.84 -0.74 -2.54
N LEU A 127 -9.69 -1.73 -2.30
CA LEU A 127 -10.95 -1.53 -1.57
C LEU A 127 -10.72 -1.00 -0.15
N GLU A 128 -9.75 -1.56 0.58
CA GLU A 128 -9.38 -1.09 1.93
C GLU A 128 -8.92 0.37 1.92
N SER A 129 -8.16 0.79 0.91
CA SER A 129 -7.71 2.18 0.79
C SER A 129 -8.86 3.12 0.41
N VAL A 130 -9.76 2.69 -0.49
CA VAL A 130 -10.92 3.47 -0.92
C VAL A 130 -11.87 3.74 0.24
N VAL A 131 -12.21 2.72 1.05
CA VAL A 131 -13.11 2.91 2.20
C VAL A 131 -12.49 3.81 3.29
N ASN A 132 -11.16 3.93 3.33
CA ASN A 132 -10.46 4.82 4.23
C ASN A 132 -10.13 6.19 3.62
N GLY A 133 -10.20 6.34 2.30
CA GLY A 133 -9.91 7.58 1.58
C GLY A 133 -8.42 7.88 1.42
N VAL A 134 -7.58 6.84 1.39
CA VAL A 134 -6.12 6.99 1.25
C VAL A 134 -5.74 6.91 -0.24
N PRO A 135 -5.05 7.92 -0.80
CA PRO A 135 -4.67 7.95 -2.22
C PRO A 135 -3.47 7.04 -2.53
N PHE A 136 -3.24 6.74 -3.81
CA PHE A 136 -2.26 5.72 -4.21
C PHE A 136 -1.01 6.24 -4.93
N ILE A 137 0.10 5.54 -4.72
CA ILE A 137 1.11 5.30 -5.77
C ILE A 137 0.90 3.87 -6.27
N ALA A 138 0.52 3.73 -7.53
CA ALA A 138 0.17 2.45 -8.16
C ALA A 138 1.41 1.76 -8.73
N TRP A 139 1.80 0.62 -8.15
CA TRP A 139 2.98 -0.15 -8.53
C TRP A 139 2.66 -1.64 -8.76
N PRO A 140 1.96 -1.99 -9.86
CA PRO A 140 1.49 -3.35 -10.10
C PRO A 140 2.62 -4.35 -10.36
N LEU A 141 2.47 -5.58 -9.86
CA LEU A 141 3.48 -6.64 -9.96
C LEU A 141 2.99 -7.85 -10.78
N TYR A 142 1.84 -8.42 -10.45
CA TYR A 142 1.35 -9.71 -11.00
C TYR A 142 -0.18 -9.74 -11.17
N ALA A 143 -0.71 -10.86 -11.68
CA ALA A 143 -2.14 -11.07 -11.92
C ALA A 143 -2.78 -9.90 -12.72
N GLU A 144 -3.94 -9.40 -12.28
CA GLU A 144 -4.70 -8.32 -12.90
C GLU A 144 -4.28 -6.92 -12.43
N GLN A 145 -3.26 -6.81 -11.58
CA GLN A 145 -2.85 -5.55 -10.94
C GLN A 145 -2.53 -4.46 -11.95
N LYS A 146 -1.96 -4.81 -13.12
CA LYS A 146 -1.67 -3.83 -14.19
C LYS A 146 -2.95 -3.19 -14.74
N MET A 147 -4.02 -3.97 -14.87
CA MET A 147 -5.34 -3.46 -15.27
C MET A 147 -5.90 -2.54 -14.18
N ASN A 148 -5.82 -2.97 -12.91
CA ASN A 148 -6.26 -2.15 -11.78
C ASN A 148 -5.49 -0.81 -11.71
N ALA A 149 -4.18 -0.82 -11.92
CA ALA A 149 -3.35 0.38 -11.93
C ALA A 149 -3.76 1.36 -13.06
N VAL A 150 -4.12 0.86 -14.24
CA VAL A 150 -4.65 1.71 -15.33
C VAL A 150 -5.97 2.35 -14.92
N MET A 151 -6.90 1.57 -14.37
CA MET A 151 -8.19 2.10 -13.89
C MET A 151 -8.00 3.18 -12.81
N LEU A 152 -7.12 2.94 -11.84
CA LEU A 152 -6.84 3.91 -10.76
C LEU A 152 -6.22 5.21 -11.26
N THR A 153 -5.35 5.14 -12.26
CA THR A 153 -4.56 6.28 -12.75
C THR A 153 -5.28 7.06 -13.86
N GLN A 154 -5.96 6.38 -14.78
CA GLN A 154 -6.55 7.00 -15.97
C GLN A 154 -8.04 7.29 -15.80
N ASP A 155 -8.81 6.33 -15.29
CA ASP A 155 -10.26 6.44 -15.21
C ASP A 155 -10.67 7.20 -13.94
N LEU A 156 -10.24 6.71 -12.78
CA LEU A 156 -10.60 7.28 -11.47
C LEU A 156 -9.71 8.47 -11.08
N LYS A 157 -8.48 8.52 -11.62
CA LYS A 157 -7.49 9.57 -11.34
C LYS A 157 -7.22 9.78 -9.86
N VAL A 158 -7.13 8.68 -9.11
CA VAL A 158 -6.86 8.62 -7.66
C VAL A 158 -5.49 8.03 -7.33
N ALA A 159 -4.63 7.89 -8.34
CA ALA A 159 -3.31 7.32 -8.20
C ALA A 159 -2.29 8.04 -9.09
N LEU A 160 -1.05 8.15 -8.59
CA LEU A 160 0.12 8.38 -9.43
C LEU A 160 0.77 7.04 -9.79
N ARG A 161 1.51 6.98 -10.89
CA ARG A 161 2.26 5.78 -11.29
C ARG A 161 3.69 6.15 -11.66
N PRO A 162 4.70 5.48 -11.07
CA PRO A 162 6.09 5.78 -11.37
C PRO A 162 6.46 5.31 -12.78
N ASN A 163 7.34 6.06 -13.41
CA ASN A 163 7.98 5.67 -14.66
C ASN A 163 9.10 4.67 -14.40
N THR A 164 9.24 3.71 -15.32
CA THR A 164 10.37 2.77 -15.33
C THR A 164 11.36 3.19 -16.40
N ASN A 165 12.65 2.96 -16.15
CA ASN A 165 13.66 3.05 -17.19
C ASN A 165 13.54 1.88 -18.20
N GLU A 166 14.43 1.85 -19.19
CA GLU A 166 14.45 0.83 -20.25
C GLU A 166 14.58 -0.61 -19.75
N ASN A 167 15.14 -0.81 -18.56
CA ASN A 167 15.31 -2.11 -17.92
C ASN A 167 14.13 -2.49 -17.02
N GLY A 168 13.09 -1.66 -16.95
CA GLY A 168 11.92 -1.88 -16.08
C GLY A 168 12.15 -1.49 -14.62
N LEU A 169 13.29 -0.87 -14.29
CA LEU A 169 13.62 -0.40 -12.95
C LEU A 169 13.01 0.99 -12.72
N VAL A 170 12.37 1.19 -11.57
CA VAL A 170 11.99 2.53 -11.11
C VAL A 170 13.14 3.09 -10.28
N GLU A 171 13.74 4.16 -10.76
CA GLU A 171 14.93 4.77 -10.15
C GLU A 171 14.56 5.61 -8.93
N ARG A 172 15.46 5.69 -7.95
CA ARG A 172 15.29 6.45 -6.69
C ARG A 172 14.85 7.90 -6.90
N GLY A 173 15.30 8.52 -7.98
CA GLY A 173 14.93 9.90 -8.34
C GLY A 173 13.44 10.02 -8.67
N GLU A 174 12.91 9.07 -9.44
CA GLU A 174 11.48 8.98 -9.75
C GLU A 174 10.68 8.63 -8.49
N ILE A 175 11.17 7.74 -7.64
CA ILE A 175 10.53 7.38 -6.37
C ILE A 175 10.44 8.59 -5.44
N ALA A 176 11.56 9.31 -5.24
CA ALA A 176 11.57 10.51 -4.42
C ALA A 176 10.60 11.57 -4.95
N LYS A 177 10.59 11.78 -6.27
CA LYS A 177 9.69 12.72 -6.94
C LYS A 177 8.23 12.33 -6.74
N ILE A 178 7.83 11.11 -7.09
CA ILE A 178 6.42 10.70 -7.05
C ILE A 178 5.87 10.64 -5.62
N VAL A 179 6.72 10.30 -4.65
CA VAL A 179 6.36 10.36 -3.23
C VAL A 179 6.10 11.80 -2.80
N LYS A 180 6.99 12.75 -3.14
CA LYS A 180 6.76 14.19 -2.88
C LYS A 180 5.51 14.71 -3.60
N ASP A 181 5.32 14.35 -4.87
CA ASP A 181 4.17 14.77 -5.67
C ASP A 181 2.82 14.32 -5.07
N LEU A 182 2.75 13.09 -4.53
CA LEU A 182 1.55 12.59 -3.86
C LEU A 182 1.32 13.28 -2.51
N MET A 183 2.38 13.38 -1.70
CA MET A 183 2.26 13.77 -0.30
C MET A 183 2.05 15.28 -0.14
N GLU A 184 2.74 16.09 -0.93
CA GLU A 184 2.79 17.56 -0.79
C GLU A 184 2.36 18.31 -2.06
N GLY A 185 2.51 17.67 -3.23
CA GLY A 185 2.26 18.28 -4.53
C GLY A 185 0.80 18.59 -4.84
N ASP A 186 0.58 19.50 -5.79
CA ASP A 186 -0.77 19.93 -6.18
C ASP A 186 -1.58 18.82 -6.86
N GLU A 187 -0.94 17.90 -7.58
CA GLU A 187 -1.64 16.71 -8.08
C GLU A 187 -2.03 15.76 -6.94
N GLY A 188 -1.17 15.58 -5.94
CA GLY A 188 -1.51 14.86 -4.72
C GLY A 188 -2.78 15.40 -4.05
N LYS A 189 -2.90 16.73 -3.94
CA LYS A 189 -4.11 17.39 -3.40
C LYS A 189 -5.37 17.10 -4.22
N LYS A 190 -5.28 17.17 -5.56
CA LYS A 190 -6.40 16.84 -6.45
C LYS A 190 -6.80 15.37 -6.34
N ILE A 191 -5.84 14.47 -6.26
CA ILE A 191 -6.04 13.04 -6.05
C ILE A 191 -6.75 12.79 -4.71
N ARG A 192 -6.31 13.42 -3.62
CA ARG A 192 -6.96 13.31 -2.29
C ARG A 192 -8.42 13.76 -2.32
N TYR A 193 -8.75 14.83 -3.04
CA TYR A 193 -10.13 15.27 -3.22
C TYR A 193 -11.00 14.19 -3.90
N ARG A 194 -10.53 13.65 -5.03
CA ARG A 194 -11.25 12.56 -5.73
C ARG A 194 -11.36 11.29 -4.88
N MET A 195 -10.31 10.98 -4.10
CA MET A 195 -10.32 9.83 -3.20
C MET A 195 -11.35 10.01 -2.07
N LYS A 196 -11.53 11.22 -1.56
CA LYS A 196 -12.59 11.54 -0.61
C LYS A 196 -13.98 11.31 -1.22
N ASP A 197 -14.22 11.74 -2.46
CA ASP A 197 -15.48 11.48 -3.16
C ASP A 197 -15.75 9.97 -3.29
N LEU A 198 -14.72 9.17 -3.60
CA LEU A 198 -14.82 7.71 -3.66
C LEU A 198 -15.09 7.09 -2.29
N LYS A 199 -14.45 7.57 -1.22
CA LYS A 199 -14.72 7.14 0.16
C LYS A 199 -16.18 7.37 0.53
N GLU A 200 -16.70 8.57 0.25
CA GLU A 200 -18.10 8.91 0.51
C GLU A 200 -19.05 8.06 -0.33
N ALA A 201 -18.74 7.82 -1.61
CA ALA A 201 -19.51 6.93 -2.46
C ALA A 201 -19.52 5.49 -1.92
N ALA A 202 -18.36 4.97 -1.49
CA ALA A 202 -18.24 3.65 -0.89
C ALA A 202 -19.09 3.54 0.38
N ALA A 203 -19.05 4.54 1.26
CA ALA A 203 -19.90 4.59 2.46
C ALA A 203 -21.40 4.60 2.11
N ARG A 204 -21.80 5.36 1.08
CA ARG A 204 -23.21 5.40 0.63
C ARG A 204 -23.70 4.05 0.12
N VAL A 205 -22.93 3.36 -0.72
CA VAL A 205 -23.38 2.06 -1.29
C VAL A 205 -23.41 0.94 -0.26
N LEU A 206 -22.66 1.06 0.85
CA LEU A 206 -22.65 0.13 1.98
C LEU A 206 -23.63 0.48 3.11
N SER A 207 -24.30 1.64 3.04
CA SER A 207 -25.32 2.03 4.03
C SER A 207 -26.52 1.06 4.03
N GLU A 208 -27.39 1.13 5.04
CA GLU A 208 -28.58 0.29 5.18
C GLU A 208 -29.45 0.28 3.89
N ASN A 209 -29.57 1.44 3.25
CA ASN A 209 -30.34 1.61 2.00
C ASN A 209 -29.47 1.70 0.74
N GLY A 210 -28.17 1.41 0.88
CA GLY A 210 -27.18 1.45 -0.19
C GLY A 210 -27.41 0.38 -1.26
N SER A 211 -26.93 0.66 -2.47
CA SER A 211 -27.13 -0.25 -3.61
C SER A 211 -26.49 -1.62 -3.39
N SER A 212 -25.27 -1.69 -2.85
CA SER A 212 -24.60 -2.97 -2.59
C SER A 212 -25.34 -3.79 -1.52
N THR A 213 -25.78 -3.14 -0.44
CA THR A 213 -26.58 -3.77 0.63
C THR A 213 -27.89 -4.35 0.07
N LYS A 214 -28.59 -3.60 -0.78
CA LYS A 214 -29.82 -4.06 -1.44
C LYS A 214 -29.59 -5.28 -2.33
N VAL A 215 -28.56 -5.26 -3.17
CA VAL A 215 -28.26 -6.39 -4.07
C VAL A 215 -27.94 -7.65 -3.28
N ILE A 216 -27.18 -7.56 -2.19
CA ILE A 216 -26.90 -8.71 -1.31
C ILE A 216 -28.18 -9.19 -0.62
N SER A 217 -29.03 -8.28 -0.15
CA SER A 217 -30.32 -8.62 0.47
C SER A 217 -31.25 -9.34 -0.52
N GLU A 218 -31.40 -8.83 -1.74
CA GLU A 218 -32.18 -9.46 -2.81
C GLU A 218 -31.65 -10.84 -3.16
N PHE A 219 -30.32 -11.01 -3.21
CA PHE A 219 -29.69 -12.30 -3.43
C PHE A 219 -30.03 -13.29 -2.31
N ALA A 220 -29.93 -12.87 -1.05
CA ALA A 220 -30.28 -13.71 0.11
C ALA A 220 -31.77 -14.12 0.10
N LEU A 221 -32.68 -13.21 -0.26
CA LEU A 221 -34.10 -13.51 -0.41
C LEU A 221 -34.36 -14.56 -1.49
N LYS A 222 -33.65 -14.49 -2.63
CA LYS A 222 -33.76 -15.50 -3.70
C LYS A 222 -33.28 -16.88 -3.27
N LEU A 223 -32.27 -16.96 -2.40
CA LEU A 223 -31.81 -18.24 -1.84
C LEU A 223 -32.84 -18.84 -0.89
N ASN A 224 -33.47 -18.02 -0.05
CA ASN A 224 -34.49 -18.49 0.88
C ASN A 224 -35.76 -18.98 0.16
N ASN A 225 -36.15 -18.30 -0.93
CA ASN A 225 -37.34 -18.67 -1.71
C ASN A 225 -37.15 -19.93 -2.59
N LYS A 226 -35.91 -20.42 -2.76
CA LYS A 226 -35.63 -21.69 -3.47
C LYS A 226 -35.63 -22.92 -2.55
N ASN A 227 -35.67 -22.70 -1.23
CA ASN A 227 -35.69 -23.75 -0.21
C ASN A 227 -37.10 -23.97 0.39
N MET A 228 -38.13 -23.32 -0.17
CA MET A 228 -39.55 -23.60 0.03
C MET A 228 -40.14 -24.14 -1.28
#